data_AF-A0AAD6Y8V5-F1
#
_entry.id   AF-A0AAD6Y8V5-F1
#
_cell.length_a   1.000
_cell.length_b   1.000
_cell.length_c   1.000
_cell.angle_alpha   90.00
_cell.angle_beta   90.00
_cell.angle_gamma   90.00
#
_symmetry.space_group_name_H-M   'P 1'
#
loop_
_entity.id
_entity.type
_entity.pdbx_description
1 polymer ?
#
loop_
_entity_poly.entity_id
_entity_poly.type
_entity_poly.pdbx_seq_one_letter_code
_entity_poly.pdbx_strand_id
1 'polypeptide(L)'
;MPRAPIQVHEEPEDDPPPDDDNDGVQPIPEEDYDAFFADNLDSLNSVNNLPGDSAVNGEEARCISNFDAALAEIHIAACGCCHEEDFNLELKDSGRCARCERDDLTDGIRLWSDENHTNPNLRPACLKNLTDMEEMLIARVKPVIQVRWTHG
;
A
#
# COMPACT_ATOMS: atom_id res chain seq x y z
N MET A 1 -39.06 -19.94 28.24
CA MET A 1 -39.87 -18.72 28.03
C MET A 1 -40.00 -18.49 26.54
N PRO A 2 -41.21 -18.34 25.97
CA PRO A 2 -41.36 -18.09 24.54
C PRO A 2 -40.92 -16.65 24.21
N ARG A 3 -40.10 -16.50 23.15
CA ARG A 3 -39.68 -15.19 22.61
C ARG A 3 -40.86 -14.55 21.88
N ALA A 4 -41.09 -13.27 22.16
CA ALA A 4 -42.07 -12.44 21.45
C ALA A 4 -41.65 -12.24 19.97
N PRO A 5 -42.61 -12.08 19.04
CA PRO A 5 -42.32 -11.79 17.65
C PRO A 5 -41.82 -10.35 17.48
N ILE A 6 -40.81 -10.20 16.63
CA ILE A 6 -40.21 -8.91 16.25
C ILE A 6 -41.19 -8.19 15.33
N GLN A 7 -41.58 -6.97 15.69
CA GLN A 7 -42.35 -6.09 14.81
C GLN A 7 -41.40 -5.50 13.76
N VAL A 8 -41.69 -5.77 12.49
CA VAL A 8 -40.98 -5.18 11.36
C VAL A 8 -41.52 -3.74 11.24
N HIS A 9 -40.64 -2.77 11.50
CA HIS A 9 -40.94 -1.37 11.24
C HIS A 9 -40.77 -1.17 9.73
N GLU A 10 -41.87 -0.84 9.03
CA GLU A 10 -41.80 -0.37 7.65
C GLU A 10 -41.21 1.04 7.67
N GLU A 11 -40.03 1.19 7.07
CA GLU A 11 -39.36 2.49 6.87
C GLU A 11 -40.07 3.26 5.75
N PRO A 12 -40.21 4.59 5.87
CA PRO A 12 -40.79 5.40 4.80
C PRO A 12 -39.83 5.44 3.59
N GLU A 13 -40.40 5.31 2.39
CA GLU A 13 -39.66 5.43 1.13
C GLU A 13 -39.08 6.85 1.01
N ASP A 14 -37.75 6.97 0.99
CA ASP A 14 -37.03 8.22 0.74
C ASP A 14 -37.24 8.65 -0.73
N ASP A 15 -37.74 9.87 -0.92
CA ASP A 15 -37.81 10.51 -2.23
C ASP A 15 -36.42 10.56 -2.89
N PRO A 16 -36.30 10.36 -4.22
CA PRO A 16 -35.02 10.44 -4.89
C PRO A 16 -34.43 11.85 -4.73
N PRO A 17 -33.10 11.96 -4.53
CA PRO A 17 -32.45 13.25 -4.37
C PRO A 17 -32.65 14.10 -5.64
N PRO A 18 -32.86 15.42 -5.50
CA PRO A 18 -32.94 16.31 -6.64
C PRO A 18 -31.64 16.27 -7.43
N ASP A 19 -31.78 16.26 -8.76
CA ASP A 19 -30.70 16.15 -9.74
C ASP A 19 -29.49 17.01 -9.36
N ASP A 20 -28.39 16.33 -9.05
CA ASP A 20 -27.09 16.93 -8.82
C ASP A 20 -26.65 17.63 -10.10
N ASP A 21 -26.47 18.95 -10.02
CA ASP A 21 -25.96 19.77 -11.11
C ASP A 21 -24.58 19.25 -11.50
N ASN A 22 -24.57 18.47 -12.58
CA ASN A 22 -23.41 17.94 -13.28
C ASN A 22 -22.25 18.95 -13.28
N ASP A 23 -21.25 18.69 -12.45
CA ASP A 23 -20.00 19.46 -12.32
C ASP A 23 -19.12 19.24 -13.56
N GLY A 24 -19.58 19.77 -14.70
CA GLY A 24 -18.77 20.05 -15.89
C GLY A 24 -18.16 18.86 -16.65
N VAL A 25 -18.33 17.61 -16.22
CA VAL A 25 -17.77 16.44 -16.91
C VAL A 25 -18.85 15.82 -17.78
N GLN A 26 -18.81 16.13 -19.07
CA GLN A 26 -19.66 15.42 -20.03
C GLN A 26 -19.24 13.94 -20.08
N PRO A 27 -20.18 12.99 -19.96
CA PRO A 27 -19.88 11.59 -20.18
C PRO A 27 -19.44 11.42 -21.64
N ILE A 28 -18.17 11.06 -21.81
CA ILE A 28 -17.64 10.71 -23.13
C ILE A 28 -18.27 9.35 -23.49
N PRO A 29 -18.90 9.20 -24.66
CA PRO A 29 -19.38 7.89 -25.12
C PRO A 29 -18.23 6.87 -25.09
N GLU A 30 -18.44 5.70 -24.49
CA GLU A 30 -17.41 4.64 -24.38
C GLU A 30 -16.78 4.27 -25.74
N GLU A 31 -17.53 4.45 -26.82
CA GLU A 31 -17.11 4.18 -28.21
C GLU A 31 -15.98 5.10 -28.71
N ASP A 32 -15.82 6.31 -28.14
CA ASP A 32 -14.77 7.26 -28.54
C ASP A 32 -13.43 6.96 -27.88
N TYR A 33 -13.43 6.29 -26.72
CA TYR A 33 -12.20 5.91 -26.02
C TYR A 33 -11.48 4.81 -26.80
N ASP A 34 -12.19 3.75 -27.18
CA ASP A 34 -11.64 2.66 -27.98
C ASP A 34 -11.18 3.13 -29.37
N ALA A 35 -11.92 4.03 -30.02
CA ALA A 35 -11.53 4.60 -31.30
C ALA A 35 -10.24 5.44 -31.22
N PHE A 36 -10.06 6.22 -30.15
CA PHE A 36 -8.86 7.04 -29.94
C PHE A 36 -7.60 6.20 -29.74
N PHE A 37 -7.70 5.06 -29.04
CA PHE A 37 -6.56 4.16 -28.82
C PHE A 37 -6.37 3.15 -29.96
N ALA A 38 -7.41 2.77 -30.70
CA ALA A 38 -7.32 1.83 -31.82
C ALA A 38 -6.56 2.42 -33.02
N ASP A 39 -6.83 3.68 -33.39
CA ASP A 39 -6.16 4.35 -34.52
C ASP A 39 -4.68 4.66 -34.18
N ASN A 40 -4.37 4.80 -32.89
CA ASN A 40 -3.01 5.04 -32.39
C ASN A 40 -2.23 3.73 -32.14
N LEU A 41 -2.90 2.59 -32.10
CA LEU A 41 -2.26 1.29 -31.92
C LEU A 41 -1.45 0.90 -33.15
N ASP A 42 -1.92 1.21 -34.36
CA ASP A 42 -1.15 1.01 -35.60
C ASP A 42 0.06 1.94 -35.68
N SER A 43 -0.03 3.13 -35.08
CA SER A 43 1.08 4.08 -34.96
C SER A 43 2.13 3.62 -33.93
N LEU A 44 1.70 3.01 -32.83
CA LEU A 44 2.56 2.36 -31.83
C LEU A 44 3.15 1.02 -32.34
N ASN A 45 2.41 0.28 -33.18
CA ASN A 45 2.82 -0.96 -33.82
C ASN A 45 3.65 -0.74 -35.09
N SER A 46 4.01 0.49 -35.43
CA SER A 46 5.07 0.76 -36.41
C SER A 46 6.46 0.49 -35.80
N VAL A 47 6.65 -0.73 -35.27
CA VAL A 47 7.82 -1.28 -34.56
C VAL A 47 9.11 -1.28 -35.40
N ASN A 48 9.04 -0.83 -36.66
CA ASN A 48 10.14 -0.83 -37.62
C ASN A 48 10.95 0.48 -37.66
N ASN A 49 10.53 1.53 -36.93
CA ASN A 49 11.25 2.80 -36.84
C ASN A 49 11.88 3.04 -35.46
N LEU A 50 11.96 2.02 -34.62
CA LEU A 50 12.75 2.10 -33.40
C LEU A 50 14.23 2.18 -33.81
N PRO A 51 15.00 3.16 -33.32
CA PRO A 51 16.44 3.15 -33.52
C PRO A 51 16.98 1.80 -33.04
N GLY A 52 17.70 1.10 -33.91
CA GLY A 52 18.31 -0.20 -33.58
C GLY A 52 19.43 -0.10 -32.54
N ASP A 53 19.82 1.13 -32.21
CA ASP A 53 20.77 1.43 -31.16
C ASP A 53 20.04 1.44 -29.81
N SER A 54 20.61 0.72 -28.84
CA SER A 54 20.14 0.76 -27.45
C SER A 54 20.06 2.21 -26.97
N ALA A 55 18.91 2.59 -26.40
CA ALA A 55 18.73 3.90 -25.76
C ALA A 55 19.68 4.12 -24.58
N VAL A 56 20.32 3.05 -24.11
CA VAL A 56 21.30 3.03 -23.03
C VAL A 56 22.66 2.65 -23.58
N ASN A 57 23.69 3.41 -23.25
CA ASN A 57 25.06 3.06 -23.59
C ASN A 57 25.56 1.88 -22.72
N GLY A 58 26.71 1.29 -23.06
CA GLY A 58 27.21 0.10 -22.36
C GLY A 58 27.52 0.30 -20.87
N GLU A 59 27.90 1.52 -20.47
CA GLU A 59 28.15 1.86 -19.07
C GLU A 59 26.83 1.98 -18.29
N GLU A 60 25.84 2.65 -18.87
CA GLU A 60 24.51 2.79 -18.29
C GLU A 60 23.80 1.44 -18.17
N ALA A 61 23.92 0.56 -19.18
CA ALA A 61 23.38 -0.79 -19.11
C ALA A 61 23.98 -1.59 -17.94
N ARG A 62 25.28 -1.42 -17.66
CA ARG A 62 25.92 -2.02 -16.48
C ARG A 62 25.38 -1.42 -15.18
N CYS A 63 25.17 -0.12 -15.12
CA CYS A 63 24.58 0.54 -13.95
C CYS A 63 23.14 0.04 -13.68
N ILE A 64 22.32 -0.09 -14.72
CA ILE A 64 20.96 -0.65 -14.61
C ILE A 64 21.03 -2.09 -14.10
N SER A 65 21.87 -2.94 -14.68
CA SER A 65 22.02 -4.32 -14.23
C SER A 65 22.46 -4.43 -12.77
N ASN A 66 23.37 -3.57 -12.31
CA ASN A 66 23.78 -3.54 -10.91
C ASN A 66 22.67 -3.06 -9.98
N PHE A 67 21.89 -2.08 -10.43
CA PHE A 67 20.74 -1.58 -9.69
C PHE A 67 19.66 -2.66 -9.55
N ASP A 68 19.33 -3.36 -10.64
CA ASP A 68 18.36 -4.46 -10.62
C ASP A 68 18.83 -5.60 -9.70
N ALA A 69 20.13 -5.93 -9.73
CA ALA A 69 20.71 -6.90 -8.81
C ALA A 69 20.57 -6.45 -7.35
N ALA A 70 20.86 -5.19 -7.05
CA ALA A 70 20.71 -4.64 -5.71
C ALA A 70 19.24 -4.62 -5.25
N LEU A 71 18.29 -4.32 -6.14
CA LEU A 71 16.86 -4.40 -5.84
C LEU A 71 16.41 -5.84 -5.56
N ALA A 72 16.93 -6.82 -6.30
CA ALA A 72 16.60 -8.22 -6.11
C ALA A 72 17.11 -8.78 -4.77
N GLU A 73 18.17 -8.19 -4.19
CA GLU A 73 18.69 -8.55 -2.87
C GLU A 73 17.84 -7.99 -1.71
N ILE A 74 17.02 -6.98 -1.97
CA ILE A 74 16.13 -6.41 -0.96
C ILE A 74 15.04 -7.44 -0.63
N HIS A 75 14.99 -7.83 0.63
CA HIS A 75 13.95 -8.72 1.15
C HIS A 75 13.16 -8.01 2.25
N ILE A 76 11.85 -8.25 2.28
CA ILE A 76 10.99 -7.82 3.38
C ILE A 76 11.03 -8.91 4.44
N ALA A 77 11.28 -8.54 5.68
CA ALA A 77 11.26 -9.45 6.81
C ALA A 77 10.41 -8.88 7.95
N ALA A 78 9.77 -9.77 8.71
CA ALA A 78 8.88 -9.44 9.80
C ALA A 78 9.44 -9.94 11.13
N CYS A 79 9.50 -9.08 12.14
CA CYS A 79 9.92 -9.48 13.48
C CYS A 79 8.84 -10.34 14.17
N GLY A 80 9.19 -11.54 14.65
CA GLY A 80 8.23 -12.42 15.34
C GLY A 80 7.77 -11.95 16.73
N CYS A 81 8.24 -10.81 17.22
CA CYS A 81 7.91 -10.27 18.54
C CYS A 81 7.08 -8.98 18.44
N CYS A 82 7.60 -7.96 17.75
CA CYS A 82 6.90 -6.69 17.56
C CYS A 82 6.11 -6.62 16.25
N HIS A 83 6.21 -7.61 15.37
CA HIS A 83 5.52 -7.67 14.07
C HIS A 83 5.79 -6.46 13.16
N GLU A 84 6.91 -5.77 13.39
CA GLU A 84 7.42 -4.73 12.49
C GLU A 84 7.93 -5.41 11.21
N GLU A 85 7.44 -4.94 10.06
CA GLU A 85 7.88 -5.37 8.73
C GLU A 85 8.72 -4.25 8.12
N ASP A 86 9.91 -4.59 7.64
CA ASP A 86 10.79 -3.61 6.99
C ASP A 86 11.71 -4.31 5.97
N PHE A 87 12.30 -3.50 5.10
CA PHE A 87 13.30 -3.95 4.13
C PHE A 87 14.62 -4.24 4.82
N ASN A 88 15.19 -5.42 4.53
CA ASN A 88 16.46 -5.89 5.09
C ASN A 88 16.48 -5.82 6.62
N LEU A 89 15.34 -6.12 7.25
CA LEU A 89 15.23 -6.15 8.69
C LEU A 89 16.17 -7.24 9.23
N GLU A 90 17.27 -6.83 9.88
CA GLU A 90 18.28 -7.74 10.42
C GLU A 90 17.73 -8.54 11.61
N LEU A 91 17.02 -9.62 11.31
CA LEU A 91 16.55 -10.59 12.29
C LEU A 91 17.73 -11.42 12.80
N LYS A 92 17.78 -11.65 14.12
CA LYS A 92 18.69 -12.63 14.72
C LYS A 92 18.15 -14.04 14.52
N ASP A 93 18.97 -15.05 14.84
CA ASP A 93 18.60 -16.48 14.72
C ASP A 93 17.29 -16.85 15.46
N SER A 94 16.91 -16.05 16.45
CA SER A 94 15.65 -16.13 17.20
C SER A 94 14.42 -15.66 16.42
N GLY A 95 14.57 -15.09 15.22
CA GLY A 95 13.50 -14.45 14.45
C GLY A 95 13.08 -13.07 14.97
N ARG A 96 13.89 -12.44 15.84
CA ARG A 96 13.59 -11.13 16.44
C ARG A 96 14.53 -10.04 15.94
N CYS A 97 14.00 -8.83 15.81
CA CYS A 97 14.79 -7.66 15.46
C CYS A 97 15.70 -7.24 16.62
N ALA A 98 16.77 -6.49 16.32
CA ALA A 98 17.73 -6.02 17.33
C ALA A 98 17.10 -5.17 18.45
N ARG A 99 15.96 -4.50 18.20
CA ARG A 99 15.22 -3.77 19.24
C ARG A 99 14.58 -4.73 20.23
N CYS A 100 13.87 -5.76 19.74
CA CYS A 100 13.24 -6.78 20.58
C CYS A 100 14.23 -7.67 21.32
N GLU A 101 15.44 -7.86 20.78
CA GLU A 101 16.50 -8.59 21.47
C GLU A 101 17.11 -7.81 22.63
N ARG A 102 17.26 -6.48 22.47
CA ARG A 102 17.76 -5.59 23.53
C ARG A 102 16.70 -5.23 24.57
N ASP A 103 15.44 -5.50 24.28
CA ASP A 103 14.35 -5.28 25.23
C ASP A 103 14.50 -6.28 26.37
N ASP A 104 15.13 -5.81 27.43
CA ASP A 104 15.23 -6.51 28.70
C ASP A 104 13.83 -6.57 29.33
N LEU A 105 13.54 -7.71 29.95
CA LEU A 105 12.31 -7.93 30.70
C LEU A 105 12.21 -6.85 31.79
N THR A 106 11.26 -5.91 31.65
CA THR A 106 10.96 -4.98 32.74
C THR A 106 10.03 -5.71 33.70
N ASP A 107 10.47 -5.91 34.94
CA ASP A 107 9.75 -6.71 35.94
C ASP A 107 9.39 -8.14 35.48
N GLY A 108 10.22 -8.73 34.61
CA GLY A 108 9.98 -10.08 34.09
C GLY A 108 8.99 -10.15 32.91
N ILE A 109 8.49 -9.02 32.42
CA ILE A 109 7.52 -8.93 31.32
C ILE A 109 8.17 -8.23 30.12
N ARG A 110 7.90 -8.73 28.91
CA ARG A 110 8.40 -8.12 27.66
C ARG A 110 7.46 -7.00 27.21
N LEU A 111 8.02 -5.98 26.56
CA LEU A 111 7.24 -4.88 26.03
C LEU A 111 6.18 -5.32 25.01
N TRP A 112 6.51 -6.26 24.12
CA TRP A 112 5.60 -6.75 23.07
C TRP A 112 5.05 -8.15 23.39
N SER A 113 4.49 -8.33 24.59
CA SER A 113 3.83 -9.58 24.98
C SER A 113 2.38 -9.38 25.40
N ASP A 114 1.64 -10.49 25.44
CA ASP A 114 0.22 -10.49 25.84
C ASP A 114 0.05 -10.02 27.29
N GLU A 115 1.02 -10.33 28.16
CA GLU A 115 1.04 -9.95 29.57
C GLU A 115 1.16 -8.43 29.76
N ASN A 116 1.77 -7.71 28.80
CA ASN A 116 1.89 -6.26 28.85
C ASN A 116 0.70 -5.54 28.17
N HIS A 117 -0.26 -6.28 27.61
CA HIS A 117 -1.42 -5.74 26.88
C HIS A 117 -1.08 -4.79 25.71
N THR A 118 0.16 -4.88 25.21
CA THR A 118 0.69 -4.08 24.11
C THR A 118 1.12 -4.95 22.94
N ASN A 119 0.74 -6.24 22.92
CA ASN A 119 1.02 -7.14 21.82
C ASN A 119 0.31 -6.66 20.54
N PRO A 120 1.06 -6.32 19.47
CA PRO A 120 0.47 -5.82 18.23
C PRO A 120 -0.36 -6.86 17.47
N ASN A 121 -0.23 -8.17 17.75
CA ASN A 121 -1.09 -9.20 17.15
C ASN A 121 -2.56 -9.08 17.55
N LEU A 122 -2.84 -8.53 18.72
CA LEU A 122 -4.20 -8.37 19.21
C LEU A 122 -4.80 -7.10 18.61
N ARG A 123 -5.26 -7.20 17.36
CA ARG A 123 -5.98 -6.11 16.70
C ARG A 123 -7.42 -6.02 17.25
N PRO A 124 -7.84 -4.89 17.86
CA PRO A 124 -9.21 -4.68 18.31
C PRO A 124 -10.22 -4.86 17.17
N ALA A 125 -11.43 -5.31 17.49
CA ALA A 125 -12.46 -5.56 16.48
C ALA A 125 -12.78 -4.33 15.62
N CYS A 126 -12.69 -3.13 16.19
CA CYS A 126 -12.91 -1.87 15.48
C CYS A 126 -11.80 -1.47 14.48
N LEU A 127 -10.63 -2.13 14.53
CA LEU A 127 -9.53 -1.90 13.59
C LEU A 127 -9.40 -3.03 12.55
N LYS A 128 -10.35 -3.98 12.54
CA LYS A 128 -10.39 -5.05 11.54
C LYS A 128 -11.08 -4.54 10.27
N ASN A 129 -10.60 -4.95 9.10
CA ASN A 129 -11.16 -4.63 7.78
C ASN A 129 -11.13 -3.13 7.42
N LEU A 130 -10.14 -2.40 7.92
CA LEU A 130 -9.89 -1.05 7.45
C LEU A 130 -9.44 -1.08 5.99
N THR A 131 -9.87 -0.10 5.21
CA THR A 131 -9.33 0.14 3.87
C THR A 131 -7.87 0.57 3.96
N ASP A 132 -7.09 0.39 2.88
CA ASP A 132 -5.69 0.82 2.83
C ASP A 132 -5.54 2.30 3.24
N MET A 133 -6.48 3.16 2.83
CA MET A 133 -6.50 4.58 3.22
C MET A 133 -6.73 4.78 4.72
N GLU A 134 -7.66 4.04 5.33
CA GLU A 134 -7.94 4.13 6.77
C GLU A 134 -6.78 3.58 7.61
N GLU A 135 -6.14 2.49 7.17
CA GLU A 135 -4.93 1.98 7.81
C GLU A 135 -3.79 3.02 7.75
N MET A 136 -3.61 3.68 6.60
CA MET A 136 -2.61 4.74 6.44
C MET A 136 -2.86 5.97 7.34
N LEU A 137 -4.13 6.32 7.61
CA LEU A 137 -4.48 7.42 8.51
C LEU A 137 -4.16 7.13 9.98
N ILE A 138 -4.21 5.86 10.38
CA ILE A 138 -3.94 5.42 11.76
C ILE A 138 -2.47 5.05 11.95
N ALA A 139 -1.81 4.57 10.89
CA ALA A 139 -0.39 4.26 10.93
C ALA A 139 0.43 5.50 11.27
N ARG A 140 1.45 5.34 12.12
CA ARG A 140 2.54 6.31 12.24
C ARG A 140 3.33 6.29 10.93
N VAL A 141 2.82 6.95 9.90
CA VAL A 141 3.59 7.20 8.70
C VAL A 141 4.83 7.98 9.14
N LYS A 142 6.02 7.50 8.78
CA LYS A 142 7.27 8.20 8.99
C LYS A 142 7.53 8.99 7.69
N PRO A 143 6.94 10.18 7.49
CA PRO A 143 7.13 10.91 6.25
C PRO A 143 8.62 11.21 6.09
N VAL A 144 9.24 10.68 5.03
CA VAL A 144 10.59 11.05 4.62
C VAL A 144 10.44 12.13 3.57
N ILE A 145 10.68 13.38 3.96
CA ILE A 145 10.68 14.52 3.05
C ILE A 145 12.11 14.74 2.56
N GLN A 146 12.36 14.55 1.26
CA GLN A 146 13.64 14.89 0.64
C GLN A 146 13.52 16.24 -0.08
N VAL A 147 14.11 17.28 0.50
CA VAL A 147 14.21 18.59 -0.17
C VAL A 147 15.48 18.60 -1.03
N ARG A 148 15.32 18.80 -2.34
CA ARG A 148 16.43 19.04 -3.27
C ARG A 148 16.39 20.49 -3.72
N TRP A 149 17.51 21.18 -3.53
CA TRP A 149 17.73 22.50 -4.10
C TRP A 149 18.53 22.36 -5.39
N THR A 150 18.02 22.92 -6.47
CA THR A 150 18.71 23.01 -7.76
C THR A 150 18.90 24.50 -8.07
N HIS A 151 20.14 24.94 -8.19
CA HIS A 151 20.46 26.28 -8.71
C HIS A 151 20.12 26.32 -10.21
N GLY A 152 19.38 27.35 -10.64
CA GLY A 152 19.14 27.66 -12.05
C GLY A 152 20.21 28.58 -12.62
#